data_AF-A0A523EH02-F1
#
_entry.id   AF-A0A523EH02-F1
#
_cell.length_a   1.000
_cell.length_b   1.000
_cell.length_c   1.000
_cell.angle_alpha   90.00
_cell.angle_beta   90.00
_cell.angle_gamma   90.00
#
_symmetry.space_group_name_H-M   'P 1'
#
loop_
_entity.id
_entity.type
_entity.pdbx_description
1 polymer ?
#
loop_
_entity_poly.entity_id
_entity_poly.type
_entity_poly.pdbx_seq_one_letter_code
_entity_poly.pdbx_strand_id
1 'polypeptide(L)'
;MITEPTALLAFMFLVVAFARFLEGRFPIVQKVSSAVICTLLGILLANIGVIPHESAVLAAVGEYAVPYAIVLVILSSRLKDLRKAGKPLVIAFVLAGAGTFVGALVASLLFASSLGPETWKLAGTFAGAFWGGGMNFAAVGRGLDMSESLFAAAFVADNLSTVPWMLAQVGLFSLLAAYYRSGSHVGGSEAKSEDQRKAWSETTVSITDLAWLAALPLAFMWIAERVGASGPGQVLCLTTLALVAAQLPIVHRLRGAAVLSYFALHLFFIVIGAVSDVREVANAGPVLFVYMLSIIAIHALVVYGIGYLARLDLPTLTIASQAAIGGPGSALALGMAMKWNELVTPGIIVGIFGYGVGNYLGFATAYLLRQLL
;
A
#
# COMPACT_ATOMS: atom_id res chain seq x y z
N MET A 1 15.38 28.72 -2.98
CA MET A 1 15.21 27.50 -3.79
C MET A 1 16.52 26.72 -3.86
N ILE A 2 16.50 25.44 -3.53
CA ILE A 2 17.64 24.50 -3.53
C ILE A 2 17.64 23.75 -4.87
N THR A 3 18.49 24.16 -5.82
CA THR A 3 18.52 23.60 -7.19
C THR A 3 19.75 22.75 -7.49
N GLU A 4 20.84 22.96 -6.74
CA GLU A 4 22.07 22.16 -6.82
C GLU A 4 21.76 20.67 -6.54
N PRO A 5 22.09 19.73 -7.46
CA PRO A 5 21.68 18.33 -7.34
C PRO A 5 22.08 17.67 -6.01
N THR A 6 23.32 17.88 -5.57
CA THR A 6 23.84 17.34 -4.31
C THR A 6 23.10 17.92 -3.11
N ALA A 7 22.84 19.23 -3.12
CA ALA A 7 22.14 19.90 -2.04
C ALA A 7 20.66 19.47 -1.97
N LEU A 8 20.01 19.30 -3.13
CA LEU A 8 18.63 18.84 -3.22
C LEU A 8 18.50 17.41 -2.72
N LEU A 9 19.38 16.50 -3.14
CA LEU A 9 19.36 15.11 -2.66
C LEU A 9 19.64 15.01 -1.16
N ALA A 10 20.63 15.75 -0.65
CA ALA A 10 20.90 15.82 0.78
C ALA A 10 19.69 16.35 1.56
N PHE A 11 19.04 17.39 1.04
CA PHE A 11 17.83 17.95 1.64
C PHE A 11 16.67 16.94 1.65
N MET A 12 16.45 16.19 0.56
CA MET A 12 15.46 15.11 0.53
C MET A 12 15.74 14.05 1.61
N PHE A 13 16.99 13.62 1.79
CA PHE A 13 17.36 12.69 2.86
C PHE A 13 17.10 13.26 4.26
N LEU A 14 17.35 14.55 4.46
CA LEU A 14 17.02 15.22 5.72
C LEU A 14 15.51 15.29 5.96
N VAL A 15 14.70 15.49 4.92
CA VAL A 15 13.23 15.43 5.02
C VAL A 15 12.77 14.04 5.45
N VAL A 16 13.33 12.96 4.87
CA VAL A 16 13.02 11.58 5.30
C VAL A 16 13.42 11.36 6.76
N ALA A 17 14.63 11.77 7.14
CA ALA A 17 15.11 11.64 8.52
C ALA A 17 14.22 12.41 9.50
N PHE A 18 13.81 13.63 9.14
CA PHE A 18 12.91 14.45 9.94
C PHE A 18 11.51 13.83 10.07
N ALA A 19 10.92 13.36 8.95
CA ALA A 19 9.62 12.70 8.97
C ALA A 19 9.63 11.44 9.86
N ARG A 20 10.70 10.64 9.78
CA ARG A 20 10.89 9.45 10.63
C ARG A 20 11.12 9.80 12.09
N PHE A 21 11.87 10.87 12.38
CA PHE A 21 12.02 11.40 13.74
C PHE A 21 10.67 11.80 14.33
N LEU A 22 9.84 12.52 13.58
CA LEU A 22 8.49 12.90 14.00
C LEU A 22 7.62 11.68 14.28
N GLU A 23 7.65 10.68 13.41
CA GLU A 23 6.91 9.43 13.58
C GLU A 23 7.35 8.65 14.83
N GLY A 24 8.65 8.59 15.11
CA GLY A 24 9.17 7.97 16.33
C GLY A 24 8.77 8.71 17.61
N ARG A 25 8.54 10.03 17.53
CA ARG A 25 8.29 10.88 18.70
C ARG A 25 6.81 11.14 19.00
N PHE A 26 5.98 11.28 17.98
CA PHE A 26 4.60 11.75 18.10
C PHE A 26 3.57 10.68 17.67
N PRO A 27 2.68 10.23 18.58
CA PRO A 27 1.68 9.21 18.25
C PRO A 27 0.71 9.60 17.13
N ILE A 28 0.46 10.91 16.94
CA ILE A 28 -0.40 11.38 15.84
C ILE A 28 0.26 11.15 14.47
N VAL A 29 1.59 11.28 14.39
CA VAL A 29 2.35 11.06 13.14
C VAL A 29 2.42 9.57 12.83
N GLN A 30 2.49 8.69 13.83
CA GLN A 30 2.38 7.24 13.64
C GLN A 30 1.06 6.81 12.98
N LYS A 31 -0.01 7.59 13.16
CA LYS A 31 -1.30 7.32 12.51
C LYS A 31 -1.34 7.75 11.05
N VAL A 32 -0.59 8.79 10.68
CA VAL A 32 -0.56 9.40 9.34
C VAL A 32 0.60 8.83 8.50
N SER A 33 1.59 8.21 9.14
CA SER A 33 2.87 7.71 8.59
C SER A 33 3.83 8.80 8.14
N SER A 34 5.13 8.52 8.22
CA SER A 34 6.17 9.42 7.67
C SER A 34 6.10 9.56 6.15
N ALA A 35 5.50 8.61 5.42
CA ALA A 35 5.30 8.70 3.97
C ALA A 35 4.36 9.86 3.59
N VAL A 36 3.27 10.04 4.32
CA VAL A 36 2.37 11.20 4.13
C VAL A 36 3.06 12.49 4.54
N ILE A 37 3.82 12.49 5.64
CA ILE A 37 4.60 13.67 6.03
C ILE A 37 5.59 14.07 4.93
N CYS A 38 6.30 13.11 4.33
CA CYS A 38 7.17 13.35 3.18
C CYS A 38 6.42 13.96 1.99
N THR A 39 5.21 13.45 1.68
CA THR A 39 4.36 14.01 0.61
C THR A 39 3.96 15.44 0.92
N LEU A 40 3.41 15.70 2.11
CA LEU A 40 2.94 17.01 2.55
C LEU A 40 4.07 18.04 2.61
N LEU A 41 5.26 17.62 3.08
CA LEU A 41 6.45 18.47 3.05
C LEU A 41 6.92 18.73 1.63
N GLY A 42 6.88 17.74 0.73
CA GLY A 42 7.15 17.96 -0.70
C GLY A 42 6.25 19.03 -1.31
N ILE A 43 4.93 18.90 -1.11
CA ILE A 43 3.92 19.89 -1.57
C ILE A 43 4.26 21.26 -1.00
N LEU A 44 4.38 21.37 0.33
CA LEU A 44 4.61 22.63 1.00
C LEU A 44 5.90 23.29 0.52
N LEU A 45 7.01 22.56 0.52
CA LEU A 45 8.35 23.10 0.25
C LEU A 45 8.54 23.52 -1.20
N ALA A 46 7.93 22.82 -2.16
CA ALA A 46 7.96 23.22 -3.57
C ALA A 46 7.11 24.46 -3.81
N ASN A 47 5.87 24.48 -3.30
CA ASN A 47 4.93 25.56 -3.53
C ASN A 47 5.34 26.89 -2.83
N ILE A 48 6.16 26.85 -1.77
CA ILE A 48 6.77 28.06 -1.16
C ILE A 48 8.15 28.43 -1.75
N GLY A 49 8.65 27.68 -2.74
CA GLY A 49 9.91 27.97 -3.43
C GLY A 49 11.20 27.54 -2.69
N VAL A 50 11.12 26.63 -1.73
CA VAL A 50 12.30 26.06 -1.06
C VAL A 50 12.98 25.01 -1.95
N ILE A 51 12.23 24.12 -2.60
CA ILE A 51 12.74 23.17 -3.61
C ILE A 51 12.05 23.44 -4.97
N PRO A 52 12.64 23.02 -6.10
CA PRO A 52 12.01 23.22 -7.40
C PRO A 52 10.85 22.24 -7.63
N HIS A 53 9.92 22.59 -8.51
CA HIS A 53 8.91 21.65 -9.04
C HIS A 53 9.51 20.67 -10.06
N GLU A 54 10.61 21.04 -10.73
CA GLU A 54 11.27 20.21 -11.74
C GLU A 54 12.79 20.22 -11.55
N SER A 55 13.42 19.05 -11.61
CA SER A 55 14.89 18.93 -11.70
C SER A 55 15.28 17.53 -12.17
N ALA A 56 16.53 17.38 -12.60
CA ALA A 56 17.09 16.07 -12.95
C ALA A 56 17.09 15.09 -11.77
N VAL A 57 17.24 15.57 -10.53
CA VAL A 57 17.19 14.72 -9.32
C VAL A 57 15.77 14.21 -9.08
N LEU A 58 14.77 15.08 -9.19
CA LEU A 58 13.37 14.69 -9.01
C LEU A 58 12.95 13.69 -10.10
N ALA A 59 13.35 13.94 -11.36
CA ALA A 59 13.10 13.04 -12.47
C ALA A 59 13.74 11.66 -12.23
N ALA A 60 15.01 11.60 -11.85
CA ALA A 60 15.71 10.34 -11.57
C ALA A 60 15.06 9.58 -10.40
N VAL A 61 14.73 10.25 -9.30
CA VAL A 61 14.05 9.60 -8.17
C VAL A 61 12.68 9.07 -8.61
N GLY A 62 11.91 9.84 -9.38
CA GLY A 62 10.62 9.38 -9.92
C GLY A 62 10.74 8.18 -10.86
N GLU A 63 11.77 8.12 -11.69
CA GLU A 63 12.04 7.04 -12.64
C GLU A 63 12.47 5.74 -11.95
N TYR A 64 13.38 5.84 -10.97
CA TYR A 64 13.99 4.65 -10.36
C TYR A 64 13.34 4.22 -9.05
N ALA A 65 12.94 5.13 -8.16
CA ALA A 65 12.56 4.77 -6.80
C ALA A 65 11.28 3.93 -6.73
N VAL A 66 10.30 4.18 -7.61
CA VAL A 66 9.03 3.43 -7.63
C VAL A 66 9.21 2.01 -8.13
N PRO A 67 9.71 1.76 -9.36
CA PRO A 67 10.03 0.40 -9.80
C PRO A 67 10.90 -0.36 -8.81
N TYR A 68 11.87 0.33 -8.21
CA TYR A 68 12.77 -0.25 -7.22
C TYR A 68 12.04 -0.70 -5.95
N ALA A 69 11.19 0.17 -5.38
CA ALA A 69 10.37 -0.16 -4.21
C ALA A 69 9.36 -1.29 -4.49
N ILE A 70 8.74 -1.29 -5.68
CA ILE A 70 7.80 -2.35 -6.11
C ILE A 70 8.48 -3.71 -6.02
N VAL A 71 9.66 -3.85 -6.63
CA VAL A 71 10.40 -5.11 -6.60
C VAL A 71 10.69 -5.51 -5.16
N LEU A 72 11.24 -4.61 -4.34
CA LEU A 72 11.67 -4.94 -2.98
C LEU A 72 10.54 -5.38 -2.06
N VAL A 73 9.36 -4.76 -2.14
CA VAL A 73 8.20 -5.23 -1.35
C VAL A 73 7.78 -6.63 -1.79
N ILE A 74 7.74 -6.87 -3.09
CA ILE A 74 7.30 -8.16 -3.62
C ILE A 74 8.32 -9.27 -3.31
N LEU A 75 9.61 -8.96 -3.21
CA LEU A 75 10.63 -9.92 -2.75
C LEU A 75 10.33 -10.50 -1.36
N SER A 76 9.51 -9.81 -0.57
CA SER A 76 9.05 -10.30 0.73
C SER A 76 7.88 -11.30 0.64
N SER A 77 7.31 -11.51 -0.55
CA SER A 77 6.09 -12.29 -0.79
C SER A 77 6.35 -13.76 -1.13
N ARG A 78 6.22 -14.61 -0.11
CA ARG A 78 6.39 -16.07 -0.25
C ARG A 78 5.05 -16.77 -0.44
N LEU A 79 4.74 -17.18 -1.66
CA LEU A 79 3.44 -17.81 -1.97
C LEU A 79 3.24 -19.13 -1.21
N LYS A 80 4.32 -19.85 -0.92
CA LYS A 80 4.28 -21.07 -0.10
C LYS A 80 3.78 -20.82 1.33
N ASP A 81 4.00 -19.61 1.87
CA ASP A 81 3.54 -19.27 3.22
C ASP A 81 2.03 -19.09 3.27
N LEU A 82 1.34 -18.82 2.14
CA LEU A 82 -0.12 -18.69 2.10
C LEU A 82 -0.84 -19.92 2.65
N ARG A 83 -0.23 -21.11 2.53
CA ARG A 83 -0.76 -22.35 3.12
C ARG A 83 -0.86 -22.29 4.65
N LYS A 84 0.02 -21.52 5.30
CA LYS A 84 0.03 -21.31 6.77
C LYS A 84 -1.05 -20.34 7.23
N ALA A 85 -1.62 -19.53 6.33
CA ALA A 85 -2.71 -18.62 6.68
C ALA A 85 -4.04 -19.36 6.94
N GLY A 86 -4.18 -20.58 6.40
CA GLY A 86 -5.40 -21.37 6.54
C GLY A 86 -6.48 -20.98 5.54
N LYS A 87 -7.25 -21.99 5.10
CA LYS A 87 -8.29 -21.83 4.06
C LYS A 87 -9.33 -20.75 4.40
N PRO A 88 -9.88 -20.66 5.64
CA PRO A 88 -10.89 -19.65 5.96
C PRO A 88 -10.39 -18.21 5.75
N LEU A 89 -9.18 -17.90 6.21
CA LEU A 89 -8.63 -16.56 6.09
C LEU A 89 -8.29 -16.20 4.64
N VAL A 90 -7.79 -17.16 3.85
CA VAL A 90 -7.53 -16.92 2.42
C VAL A 90 -8.84 -16.66 1.66
N ILE A 91 -9.92 -17.40 1.96
CA ILE A 91 -11.24 -17.14 1.36
C ILE A 91 -11.75 -15.76 1.77
N ALA A 92 -11.64 -15.41 3.06
CA ALA A 92 -12.03 -14.10 3.57
C ALA A 92 -11.24 -12.96 2.90
N PHE A 93 -9.95 -13.16 2.63
CA PHE A 93 -9.10 -12.18 1.97
C PHE A 93 -9.45 -12.01 0.49
N VAL A 94 -9.71 -13.10 -0.23
CA VAL A 94 -10.21 -13.03 -1.61
C VAL A 94 -11.58 -12.35 -1.67
N LEU A 95 -12.44 -12.62 -0.69
CA LEU A 95 -13.73 -11.94 -0.56
C LEU A 95 -13.55 -10.44 -0.30
N ALA A 96 -12.61 -10.04 0.55
CA ALA A 96 -12.24 -8.65 0.78
C ALA A 96 -11.81 -7.96 -0.51
N GLY A 97 -10.95 -8.63 -1.28
CA GLY A 97 -10.54 -8.14 -2.58
C GLY A 97 -11.66 -8.03 -3.61
N ALA A 98 -12.61 -8.98 -3.63
CA ALA A 98 -13.81 -8.90 -4.46
C ALA A 98 -14.74 -7.76 -4.03
N GLY A 99 -14.90 -7.55 -2.71
CA GLY A 99 -15.64 -6.43 -2.15
C GLY A 99 -15.04 -5.08 -2.53
N THR A 100 -13.72 -4.97 -2.50
CA THR A 100 -12.99 -3.81 -3.02
C THR A 100 -13.30 -3.57 -4.49
N PHE A 101 -13.23 -4.60 -5.34
CA PHE A 101 -13.51 -4.47 -6.77
C PHE A 101 -14.94 -3.96 -7.02
N VAL A 102 -15.93 -4.55 -6.34
CA VAL A 102 -17.33 -4.11 -6.43
C VAL A 102 -17.48 -2.68 -5.91
N GLY A 103 -16.81 -2.34 -4.82
CA GLY A 103 -16.80 -0.98 -4.27
C GLY A 103 -16.22 0.03 -5.24
N ALA A 104 -15.07 -0.26 -5.84
CA ALA A 104 -14.45 0.60 -6.86
C ALA A 104 -15.36 0.77 -8.07
N LEU A 105 -15.97 -0.32 -8.57
CA LEU A 105 -16.92 -0.27 -9.68
C LEU A 105 -18.11 0.64 -9.37
N VAL A 106 -18.82 0.39 -8.27
CA VAL A 106 -20.03 1.13 -7.92
C VAL A 106 -19.70 2.58 -7.59
N ALA A 107 -18.66 2.84 -6.79
CA ALA A 107 -18.24 4.21 -6.47
C ALA A 107 -17.85 4.96 -7.74
N SER A 108 -17.13 4.34 -8.69
CA SER A 108 -16.74 5.02 -9.91
C SER A 108 -17.93 5.37 -10.79
N LEU A 109 -18.94 4.51 -10.90
CA LEU A 109 -20.17 4.83 -11.61
C LEU A 109 -20.94 5.99 -10.96
N LEU A 110 -20.90 6.10 -9.63
CA LEU A 110 -21.57 7.18 -8.90
C LEU A 110 -20.83 8.52 -8.98
N PHE A 111 -19.49 8.49 -9.04
CA PHE A 111 -18.64 9.68 -8.93
C PHE A 111 -17.93 10.09 -10.22
N ALA A 112 -18.12 9.36 -11.34
CA ALA A 112 -17.43 9.63 -12.61
C ALA A 112 -17.57 11.08 -13.11
N SER A 113 -18.75 11.68 -12.98
CA SER A 113 -18.97 13.07 -13.39
C SER A 113 -18.20 14.07 -12.53
N SER A 114 -17.96 13.75 -11.25
CA SER A 114 -17.32 14.63 -10.27
C SER A 114 -15.80 14.45 -10.23
N LEU A 115 -15.30 13.25 -10.53
CA LEU A 115 -13.88 12.92 -10.54
C LEU A 115 -13.24 13.07 -11.92
N GLY A 116 -14.05 13.13 -12.98
CA GLY A 116 -13.59 13.41 -14.34
C GLY A 116 -12.97 12.20 -15.05
N PRO A 117 -12.20 12.44 -16.13
CA PRO A 117 -11.79 11.40 -17.08
C PRO A 117 -10.80 10.38 -16.51
N GLU A 118 -10.12 10.68 -15.41
CA GLU A 118 -9.18 9.77 -14.75
C GLU A 118 -9.84 8.87 -13.69
N THR A 119 -11.18 8.87 -13.60
CA THR A 119 -11.94 8.04 -12.63
C THR A 119 -11.60 6.55 -12.73
N TRP A 120 -11.40 6.03 -13.94
CA TRP A 120 -10.99 4.63 -14.13
C TRP A 120 -9.58 4.34 -13.59
N LYS A 121 -8.67 5.32 -13.62
CA LYS A 121 -7.34 5.19 -13.03
C LYS A 121 -7.44 5.17 -11.51
N LEU A 122 -8.20 6.09 -10.91
CA LEU A 122 -8.48 6.09 -9.47
C LEU A 122 -9.06 4.77 -9.00
N ALA A 123 -10.02 4.22 -9.75
CA ALA A 123 -10.65 2.93 -9.43
C ALA A 123 -9.62 1.81 -9.34
N GLY A 124 -8.74 1.71 -10.35
CA GLY A 124 -7.67 0.73 -10.36
C GLY A 124 -6.67 0.92 -9.24
N THR A 125 -6.30 2.17 -8.97
CA THR A 125 -5.32 2.53 -7.94
C THR A 125 -5.82 2.18 -6.55
N PHE A 126 -7.05 2.58 -6.19
CA PHE A 126 -7.67 2.18 -4.91
C PHE A 126 -7.96 0.69 -4.85
N ALA A 127 -8.36 0.05 -5.96
CA ALA A 127 -8.57 -1.39 -5.98
C ALA A 127 -7.25 -2.15 -5.72
N GLY A 128 -6.15 -1.75 -6.34
CA GLY A 128 -4.83 -2.32 -6.08
C GLY A 128 -4.37 -2.08 -4.64
N ALA A 129 -4.61 -0.87 -4.13
CA ALA A 129 -4.32 -0.51 -2.73
C ALA A 129 -5.05 -1.43 -1.76
N PHE A 130 -6.36 -1.64 -1.94
CA PHE A 130 -7.16 -2.48 -1.03
C PHE A 130 -7.09 -3.98 -1.35
N TRP A 131 -5.98 -4.40 -1.95
CA TRP A 131 -5.55 -5.79 -2.06
C TRP A 131 -4.20 -6.03 -1.37
N GLY A 132 -3.60 -5.06 -0.68
CA GLY A 132 -2.29 -5.25 -0.06
C GLY A 132 -1.64 -4.01 0.57
N GLY A 133 -2.25 -2.83 0.48
CA GLY A 133 -1.81 -1.56 1.04
C GLY A 133 -1.27 -0.55 0.00
N GLY A 134 -0.87 0.63 0.48
CA GLY A 134 -0.44 1.77 -0.34
C GLY A 134 0.79 1.54 -1.26
N MET A 135 1.48 0.41 -1.10
CA MET A 135 2.54 -0.01 -2.04
C MET A 135 1.96 -0.25 -3.45
N ASN A 136 0.84 -0.97 -3.52
CA ASN A 136 0.15 -1.26 -4.77
C ASN A 136 -0.52 -0.01 -5.34
N PHE A 137 -0.98 0.90 -4.46
CA PHE A 137 -1.46 2.23 -4.85
C PHE A 137 -0.40 2.94 -5.69
N ALA A 138 0.83 3.05 -5.16
CA ALA A 138 1.91 3.74 -5.86
C ALA A 138 2.25 3.07 -7.20
N ALA A 139 2.30 1.74 -7.22
CA ALA A 139 2.62 0.97 -8.41
C ALA A 139 1.58 1.12 -9.52
N VAL A 140 0.29 0.96 -9.18
CA VAL A 140 -0.80 1.03 -10.15
C VAL A 140 -0.98 2.48 -10.63
N GLY A 141 -0.97 3.45 -9.72
CA GLY A 141 -1.14 4.87 -10.07
C GLY A 141 -0.04 5.37 -11.01
N ARG A 142 1.23 4.98 -10.77
CA ARG A 142 2.32 5.31 -11.70
C ARG A 142 2.25 4.54 -13.00
N GLY A 143 1.91 3.25 -12.97
CA GLY A 143 1.74 2.47 -14.20
C GLY A 143 0.64 3.02 -15.10
N LEU A 144 -0.44 3.55 -14.52
CA LEU A 144 -1.55 4.18 -15.23
C LEU A 144 -1.28 5.62 -15.65
N ASP A 145 -0.12 6.17 -15.30
CA ASP A 145 0.26 7.56 -15.59
C ASP A 145 -0.79 8.56 -15.09
N MET A 146 -1.20 8.42 -13.83
CA MET A 146 -2.12 9.36 -13.18
C MET A 146 -1.48 10.75 -13.08
N SER A 147 -2.26 11.80 -13.26
CA SER A 147 -1.78 13.16 -13.00
C SER A 147 -1.25 13.30 -11.57
N GLU A 148 -0.17 14.05 -11.42
CA GLU A 148 0.59 14.15 -10.16
C GLU A 148 -0.25 14.70 -9.01
N SER A 149 -1.00 15.78 -9.24
CA SER A 149 -1.92 16.37 -8.25
C SER A 149 -3.01 15.38 -7.83
N LEU A 150 -3.57 14.62 -8.78
CA LEU A 150 -4.61 13.63 -8.48
C LEU A 150 -4.02 12.45 -7.69
N PHE A 151 -2.86 11.95 -8.10
CA PHE A 151 -2.14 10.91 -7.41
C PHE A 151 -1.78 11.33 -5.99
N ALA A 152 -1.23 12.53 -5.79
CA ALA A 152 -0.87 13.05 -4.47
C ALA A 152 -2.09 13.17 -3.54
N ALA A 153 -3.18 13.77 -4.04
CA ALA A 153 -4.42 13.91 -3.27
C ALA A 153 -5.03 12.55 -2.90
N ALA A 154 -5.08 11.62 -3.87
CA ALA A 154 -5.63 10.28 -3.65
C ALA A 154 -4.71 9.43 -2.75
N PHE A 155 -3.39 9.61 -2.81
CA PHE A 155 -2.43 8.94 -1.94
C PHE A 155 -2.57 9.40 -0.49
N VAL A 156 -2.75 10.71 -0.26
CA VAL A 156 -3.05 11.22 1.09
C VAL A 156 -4.35 10.61 1.61
N ALA A 157 -5.40 10.54 0.77
CA ALA A 157 -6.65 9.88 1.14
C ALA A 157 -6.44 8.39 1.48
N ASP A 158 -5.73 7.64 0.63
CA ASP A 158 -5.42 6.21 0.84
C ASP A 158 -4.72 5.94 2.17
N ASN A 159 -3.70 6.73 2.52
CA ASN A 159 -3.02 6.56 3.81
C ASN A 159 -3.93 6.86 5.00
N LEU A 160 -4.90 7.76 4.83
CA LEU A 160 -5.93 8.06 5.82
C LEU A 160 -7.04 7.00 5.88
N SER A 161 -7.02 5.96 5.04
CA SER A 161 -8.01 4.88 5.10
C SER A 161 -7.78 3.92 6.27
N THR A 162 -6.51 3.57 6.55
CA THR A 162 -6.15 2.37 7.32
C THR A 162 -6.58 2.46 8.79
N VAL A 163 -6.30 3.58 9.47
CA VAL A 163 -6.62 3.74 10.89
C VAL A 163 -8.12 3.96 11.12
N PRO A 164 -8.81 4.88 10.40
CA PRO A 164 -10.27 5.00 10.51
C PRO A 164 -11.00 3.71 10.19
N TRP A 165 -10.56 2.96 9.16
CA TRP A 165 -11.16 1.67 8.84
C TRP A 165 -10.97 0.66 9.98
N MET A 166 -9.77 0.55 10.55
CA MET A 166 -9.52 -0.30 11.72
C MET A 166 -10.46 0.02 12.89
N LEU A 167 -10.66 1.31 13.20
CA LEU A 167 -11.57 1.75 14.26
C LEU A 167 -13.03 1.43 13.92
N ALA A 168 -13.44 1.64 12.68
CA ALA A 168 -14.77 1.28 12.20
C ALA A 168 -15.01 -0.24 12.32
N GLN A 169 -14.01 -1.06 12.03
CA GLN A 169 -14.07 -2.51 12.18
C GLN A 169 -14.21 -2.96 13.64
N VAL A 170 -13.55 -2.29 14.59
CA VAL A 170 -13.74 -2.55 16.03
C VAL A 170 -15.19 -2.26 16.46
N GLY A 171 -15.76 -1.15 15.97
CA GLY A 171 -17.17 -0.82 16.16
C GLY A 171 -18.12 -1.84 15.53
N LEU A 172 -17.91 -2.17 14.25
CA LEU A 172 -18.66 -3.18 13.50
C LEU A 172 -18.60 -4.54 14.17
N PHE A 173 -17.43 -4.93 14.70
CA PHE A 173 -17.29 -6.19 15.44
C PHE A 173 -18.26 -6.25 16.61
N SER A 174 -18.36 -5.16 17.38
CA SER A 174 -19.22 -5.08 18.56
C SER A 174 -20.71 -5.16 18.20
N LEU A 175 -21.09 -4.63 17.03
CA LEU A 175 -22.47 -4.67 16.52
C LEU A 175 -22.83 -6.03 15.91
N LEU A 176 -21.89 -6.68 15.23
CA LEU A 176 -22.13 -7.89 14.44
C LEU A 176 -21.87 -9.19 15.22
N ALA A 177 -21.14 -9.15 16.33
CA ALA A 177 -20.73 -10.33 17.09
C ALA A 177 -21.90 -11.24 17.49
N ALA A 178 -23.07 -10.68 17.80
CA ALA A 178 -24.26 -11.45 18.18
C ALA A 178 -24.87 -12.27 17.02
N TYR A 179 -24.64 -11.85 15.78
CA TYR A 179 -25.22 -12.50 14.60
C TYR A 179 -24.30 -13.57 14.01
N TYR A 180 -22.99 -13.41 14.20
CA TYR A 180 -21.97 -14.30 13.66
C TYR A 180 -21.71 -15.53 14.53
N ARG A 181 -21.14 -16.58 13.94
CA ARG A 181 -20.64 -17.73 14.72
C ARG A 181 -19.51 -17.29 15.65
N SER A 182 -19.54 -17.79 16.88
CA SER A 182 -18.42 -17.65 17.81
C SER A 182 -17.24 -18.49 17.31
N GLY A 183 -16.20 -17.81 16.81
CA GLY A 183 -14.89 -18.40 16.56
C GLY A 183 -14.02 -18.24 17.82
N SER A 184 -13.46 -19.32 18.34
CA SER A 184 -12.51 -19.25 19.45
C SER A 184 -11.13 -18.86 18.93
N HIS A 185 -10.83 -17.56 18.89
CA HIS A 185 -9.51 -17.02 18.52
C HIS A 185 -8.77 -16.39 19.69
N VAL A 186 -9.16 -16.74 20.92
CA VAL A 186 -8.55 -16.22 22.15
C VAL A 186 -7.38 -17.14 22.53
N GLY A 187 -6.15 -16.72 22.22
CA GLY A 187 -4.97 -17.49 22.59
C GLY A 187 -3.73 -17.15 21.75
N GLY A 188 -2.55 -17.12 22.38
CA GLY A 188 -1.25 -16.92 21.73
C GLY A 188 -0.30 -16.03 22.55
N SER A 189 1.00 -16.28 22.47
CA SER A 189 2.03 -15.58 23.25
C SER A 189 2.37 -14.20 22.69
N GLU A 190 2.33 -13.16 23.54
CA GLU A 190 2.65 -11.76 23.20
C GLU A 190 4.12 -11.54 22.78
N ALA A 191 5.05 -12.42 23.18
CA ALA A 191 6.48 -12.24 22.90
C ALA A 191 6.83 -12.38 21.40
N LYS A 192 6.10 -13.21 20.64
CA LYS A 192 6.36 -13.41 19.19
C LYS A 192 5.86 -12.26 18.32
N SER A 193 4.99 -11.39 18.81
CA SER A 193 4.34 -10.34 18.02
C SER A 193 5.05 -9.00 18.08
N GLU A 194 5.81 -8.72 19.15
CA GLU A 194 6.63 -7.51 19.25
C GLU A 194 7.82 -7.53 18.29
N ASP A 195 8.47 -8.69 18.12
CA ASP A 195 9.51 -8.92 17.11
C ASP A 195 9.00 -8.70 15.67
N GLN A 196 7.74 -9.06 15.40
CA GLN A 196 7.13 -8.91 14.07
C GLN A 196 6.84 -7.44 13.72
N ARG A 197 6.57 -6.58 14.71
CA ARG A 197 6.44 -5.12 14.50
C ARG A 197 7.78 -4.47 14.14
N LYS A 198 8.84 -4.82 14.86
CA LYS A 198 10.17 -4.20 14.65
C LYS A 198 10.81 -4.62 13.32
N ALA A 199 10.47 -5.79 12.80
CA ALA A 199 11.02 -6.34 11.56
C ALA A 199 10.89 -5.44 10.31
N TRP A 200 9.98 -4.45 10.34
CA TRP A 200 9.68 -3.56 9.22
C TRP A 200 10.45 -2.24 9.25
N SER A 201 10.88 -1.80 10.43
CA SER A 201 11.62 -0.54 10.63
C SER A 201 13.06 -0.74 11.07
N GLU A 202 13.35 -1.90 11.65
CA GLU A 202 14.64 -2.24 12.25
C GLU A 202 15.04 -3.64 11.80
N THR A 203 16.18 -3.74 11.13
CA THR A 203 16.75 -5.04 10.78
C THR A 203 18.25 -4.96 10.64
N THR A 204 18.92 -6.09 10.89
CA THR A 204 20.36 -6.22 10.66
C THR A 204 20.57 -6.55 9.20
N VAL A 205 21.29 -5.68 8.49
CA VAL A 205 21.56 -5.83 7.05
C VAL A 205 23.07 -5.99 6.87
N SER A 206 23.50 -7.06 6.19
CA SER A 206 24.90 -7.22 5.79
C SER A 206 25.21 -6.47 4.49
N ILE A 207 26.49 -6.22 4.20
CA ILE A 207 26.91 -5.64 2.91
C ILE A 207 26.43 -6.52 1.74
N THR A 208 26.44 -7.84 1.93
CA THR A 208 25.93 -8.80 0.93
C THR A 208 24.43 -8.63 0.70
N ASP A 209 23.65 -8.44 1.77
CA ASP A 209 22.21 -8.17 1.65
C ASP A 209 21.97 -6.87 0.88
N LEU A 210 22.67 -5.79 1.24
CA LEU A 210 22.57 -4.51 0.54
C LEU A 210 22.93 -4.62 -0.95
N ALA A 211 24.02 -5.31 -1.28
CA ALA A 211 24.46 -5.47 -2.66
C ALA A 211 23.41 -6.19 -3.52
N TRP A 212 22.82 -7.27 -3.01
CA TRP A 212 21.75 -7.98 -3.72
C TRP A 212 20.46 -7.18 -3.80
N LEU A 213 20.06 -6.53 -2.71
CA LEU A 213 18.85 -5.70 -2.70
C LEU A 213 19.01 -4.43 -3.56
N ALA A 214 20.24 -3.95 -3.78
CA ALA A 214 20.56 -2.90 -4.76
C ALA A 214 20.53 -3.42 -6.20
N ALA A 215 21.13 -4.59 -6.47
CA ALA A 215 21.27 -5.12 -7.81
C ALA A 215 19.97 -5.69 -8.39
N LEU A 216 19.19 -6.44 -7.61
CA LEU A 216 18.02 -7.18 -8.11
C LEU A 216 16.95 -6.29 -8.72
N PRO A 217 16.49 -5.19 -8.07
CA PRO A 217 15.48 -4.33 -8.67
C PRO A 217 15.96 -3.69 -9.99
N LEU A 218 17.20 -3.20 -10.02
CA LEU A 218 17.79 -2.60 -11.22
C LEU A 218 17.95 -3.61 -12.35
N ALA A 219 18.34 -4.84 -12.03
CA ALA A 219 18.40 -5.93 -13.00
C ALA A 219 17.02 -6.24 -13.58
N PHE A 220 15.96 -6.25 -12.76
CA PHE A 220 14.60 -6.48 -13.24
C PHE A 220 14.07 -5.32 -14.08
N MET A 221 14.39 -4.07 -13.72
CA MET A 221 14.09 -2.91 -14.56
C MET A 221 14.75 -3.01 -15.93
N TRP A 222 16.05 -3.33 -15.96
CA TRP A 222 16.78 -3.54 -17.20
C TRP A 222 16.17 -4.68 -18.04
N ILE A 223 15.77 -5.79 -17.43
CA ILE A 223 15.07 -6.88 -18.14
C ILE A 223 13.73 -6.38 -18.70
N ALA A 224 12.93 -5.66 -17.91
CA ALA A 224 11.63 -5.13 -18.31
C ALA A 224 11.75 -4.19 -19.53
N GLU A 225 12.77 -3.33 -19.55
CA GLU A 225 13.08 -2.47 -20.71
C GLU A 225 13.44 -3.29 -21.95
N ARG A 226 14.26 -4.35 -21.81
CA ARG A 226 14.68 -5.19 -22.94
C ARG A 226 13.56 -5.99 -23.58
N VAL A 227 12.52 -6.31 -22.83
CA VAL A 227 11.32 -6.96 -23.37
C VAL A 227 10.29 -5.94 -23.88
N GLY A 228 10.61 -4.65 -23.86
CA GLY A 228 9.73 -3.58 -24.35
C GLY A 228 8.52 -3.28 -23.45
N ALA A 229 8.59 -3.63 -22.17
CA ALA A 229 7.50 -3.38 -21.23
C ALA A 229 7.46 -1.89 -20.84
N SER A 230 6.29 -1.26 -20.97
CA SER A 230 6.06 0.15 -20.63
C SER A 230 4.75 0.35 -19.87
N GLY A 231 4.61 1.47 -19.16
CA GLY A 231 3.41 1.81 -18.40
C GLY A 231 2.95 0.66 -17.49
N PRO A 232 1.71 0.17 -17.61
CA PRO A 232 1.23 -0.97 -16.81
C PRO A 232 2.00 -2.26 -17.07
N GLY A 233 2.44 -2.48 -18.31
CA GLY A 233 3.23 -3.65 -18.69
C GLY A 233 4.56 -3.71 -17.94
N GLN A 234 5.20 -2.56 -17.72
CA GLN A 234 6.44 -2.48 -16.93
C GLN A 234 6.20 -2.89 -15.48
N VAL A 235 5.17 -2.33 -14.84
CA VAL A 235 4.82 -2.66 -13.45
C VAL A 235 4.48 -4.14 -13.30
N LEU A 236 3.70 -4.71 -14.22
CA LEU A 236 3.35 -6.13 -14.23
C LEU A 236 4.57 -7.02 -14.47
N CYS A 237 5.48 -6.63 -15.37
CA CYS A 237 6.72 -7.35 -15.62
C CYS A 237 7.61 -7.39 -14.37
N LEU A 238 7.83 -6.23 -13.73
CA LEU A 238 8.58 -6.12 -12.48
C LEU A 238 7.94 -6.94 -11.36
N THR A 239 6.61 -6.86 -11.23
CA THR A 239 5.83 -7.64 -10.26
C THR A 239 6.02 -9.13 -10.50
N THR A 240 5.98 -9.58 -11.76
CA THR A 240 6.18 -10.98 -12.14
C THR A 240 7.59 -11.46 -11.82
N LEU A 241 8.62 -10.70 -12.23
CA LEU A 241 10.03 -11.03 -11.98
C LEU A 241 10.32 -11.11 -10.49
N ALA A 242 9.83 -10.12 -9.73
CA ALA A 242 9.97 -10.09 -8.27
C ALA A 242 9.25 -11.26 -7.61
N LEU A 243 8.02 -11.60 -8.04
CA LEU A 243 7.29 -12.75 -7.50
C LEU A 243 8.02 -14.07 -7.75
N VAL A 244 8.55 -14.27 -8.96
CA VAL A 244 9.33 -15.47 -9.31
C VAL A 244 10.58 -15.56 -8.44
N ALA A 245 11.33 -14.46 -8.32
CA ALA A 245 12.51 -14.38 -7.48
C ALA A 245 12.19 -14.62 -6.00
N ALA A 246 11.06 -14.09 -5.52
CA ALA A 246 10.54 -14.29 -4.17
C ALA A 246 10.09 -15.73 -3.87
N GLN A 247 10.23 -16.68 -4.81
CA GLN A 247 10.05 -18.11 -4.52
C GLN A 247 11.39 -18.84 -4.32
N LEU A 248 12.51 -18.18 -4.62
CA LEU A 248 13.86 -18.75 -4.50
C LEU A 248 14.35 -18.67 -3.05
N PRO A 249 14.82 -19.78 -2.44
CA PRO A 249 15.26 -19.78 -1.04
C PRO A 249 16.40 -18.79 -0.73
N ILE A 250 17.23 -18.46 -1.72
CA ILE A 250 18.34 -17.52 -1.56
C ILE A 250 17.84 -16.08 -1.34
N VAL A 251 16.76 -15.68 -1.99
CA VAL A 251 16.17 -14.34 -1.88
C VAL A 251 15.59 -14.12 -0.48
N HIS A 252 15.02 -15.16 0.13
CA HIS A 252 14.47 -15.07 1.49
C HIS A 252 15.50 -14.87 2.59
N ARG A 253 16.77 -15.15 2.29
CA ARG A 253 17.86 -14.94 3.26
C ARG A 253 18.26 -13.46 3.31
N LEU A 254 17.89 -12.69 2.29
CA LEU A 254 18.18 -11.26 2.21
C LEU A 254 17.36 -10.51 3.26
N ARG A 255 18.05 -9.79 4.13
CA ARG A 255 17.45 -8.94 5.16
C ARG A 255 17.42 -7.50 4.68
N GLY A 256 16.38 -6.74 5.03
CA GLY A 256 16.31 -5.32 4.70
C GLY A 256 15.48 -4.94 3.49
N ALA A 257 14.87 -5.89 2.76
CA ALA A 257 14.03 -5.58 1.60
C ALA A 257 12.90 -4.59 1.94
N ALA A 258 12.17 -4.85 3.05
CA ALA A 258 11.12 -3.95 3.54
C ALA A 258 11.65 -2.56 3.91
N VAL A 259 12.80 -2.49 4.61
CA VAL A 259 13.41 -1.22 5.06
C VAL A 259 13.87 -0.39 3.86
N LEU A 260 14.60 -1.00 2.91
CA LEU A 260 15.06 -0.31 1.70
C LEU A 260 13.88 0.11 0.82
N SER A 261 12.85 -0.72 0.71
CA SER A 261 11.64 -0.35 -0.02
C SER A 261 10.95 0.85 0.60
N TYR A 262 10.80 0.83 1.93
CA TYR A 262 10.15 1.92 2.64
C TYR A 262 10.96 3.20 2.45
N PHE A 263 12.30 3.14 2.59
CA PHE A 263 13.18 4.28 2.30
C PHE A 263 13.04 4.83 0.88
N ALA A 264 13.10 3.97 -0.15
CA ALA A 264 12.94 4.38 -1.55
C ALA A 264 11.59 5.08 -1.80
N LEU A 265 10.51 4.57 -1.20
CA LEU A 265 9.20 5.20 -1.28
C LEU A 265 9.14 6.59 -0.67
N HIS A 266 9.84 6.87 0.44
CA HIS A 266 9.82 8.23 1.00
C HIS A 266 10.40 9.25 0.03
N LEU A 267 11.49 8.90 -0.66
CA LEU A 267 12.08 9.77 -1.67
C LEU A 267 11.10 10.02 -2.80
N PHE A 268 10.43 8.96 -3.26
CA PHE A 268 9.38 9.07 -4.26
C PHE A 268 8.22 9.98 -3.79
N PHE A 269 7.75 9.83 -2.56
CA PHE A 269 6.66 10.65 -2.03
C PHE A 269 7.04 12.13 -1.89
N ILE A 270 8.30 12.43 -1.59
CA ILE A 270 8.80 13.81 -1.66
C ILE A 270 8.70 14.33 -3.11
N VAL A 271 9.11 13.53 -4.11
CA VAL A 271 9.00 13.92 -5.53
C VAL A 271 7.57 14.20 -5.92
N ILE A 272 6.65 13.26 -5.69
CA ILE A 272 5.22 13.41 -5.96
C ILE A 272 4.67 14.69 -5.34
N GLY A 273 5.00 14.92 -4.06
CA GLY A 273 4.58 16.15 -3.39
C GLY A 273 5.17 17.39 -4.06
N ALA A 274 6.45 17.36 -4.40
CA ALA A 274 7.14 18.50 -5.02
C ALA A 274 6.59 18.86 -6.40
N VAL A 275 6.18 17.89 -7.22
CA VAL A 275 5.63 18.15 -8.56
C VAL A 275 4.14 18.54 -8.54
N SER A 276 3.47 18.46 -7.39
CA SER A 276 2.03 18.73 -7.25
C SER A 276 1.68 20.19 -6.96
N ASP A 277 0.55 20.66 -7.50
CA ASP A 277 -0.02 21.96 -7.14
C ASP A 277 -0.90 21.84 -5.88
N VAL A 278 -0.60 22.68 -4.87
CA VAL A 278 -1.30 22.61 -3.58
C VAL A 278 -2.80 22.93 -3.68
N ARG A 279 -3.21 23.79 -4.62
CA ARG A 279 -4.61 24.18 -4.81
C ARG A 279 -5.37 23.04 -5.47
N GLU A 280 -4.79 22.40 -6.48
CA GLU A 280 -5.38 21.23 -7.13
C GLU A 280 -5.58 20.09 -6.13
N VAL A 281 -4.56 19.80 -5.31
CA VAL A 281 -4.64 18.78 -4.26
C VAL A 281 -5.74 19.10 -3.25
N ALA A 282 -5.80 20.36 -2.78
CA ALA A 282 -6.81 20.80 -1.81
C ALA A 282 -8.24 20.74 -2.37
N ASN A 283 -8.41 21.05 -3.66
CA ASN A 283 -9.71 21.03 -4.33
C ASN A 283 -10.19 19.59 -4.60
N ALA A 284 -9.29 18.68 -5.00
CA ALA A 284 -9.63 17.28 -5.28
C ALA A 284 -9.85 16.45 -4.01
N GLY A 285 -9.17 16.81 -2.90
CA GLY A 285 -9.16 16.04 -1.66
C GLY A 285 -10.54 15.63 -1.12
N PRO A 286 -11.51 16.56 -0.94
CA PRO A 286 -12.81 16.24 -0.36
C PRO A 286 -13.60 15.19 -1.15
N VAL A 287 -13.68 15.32 -2.49
CA VAL A 287 -14.41 14.37 -3.34
C VAL A 287 -13.71 13.01 -3.37
N LEU A 288 -12.38 12.99 -3.40
CA LEU A 288 -11.58 11.77 -3.34
C LEU A 288 -11.76 11.02 -2.01
N PHE A 289 -11.85 11.75 -0.91
CA PHE A 289 -12.09 11.15 0.40
C PHE A 289 -13.47 10.49 0.47
N VAL A 290 -14.52 11.16 -0.02
CA VAL A 290 -15.88 10.58 -0.08
C VAL A 290 -15.95 9.39 -1.03
N TYR A 291 -15.26 9.48 -2.17
CA TYR A 291 -15.13 8.38 -3.13
C TYR A 291 -14.48 7.15 -2.47
N MET A 292 -13.33 7.33 -1.82
CA MET A 292 -12.64 6.27 -1.07
C MET A 292 -13.53 5.67 0.03
N LEU A 293 -14.21 6.50 0.82
CA LEU A 293 -15.13 6.02 1.86
C LEU A 293 -16.28 5.19 1.27
N SER A 294 -16.76 5.56 0.09
CA SER A 294 -17.79 4.80 -0.62
C SER A 294 -17.29 3.41 -1.02
N ILE A 295 -16.04 3.30 -1.50
CA ILE A 295 -15.39 2.00 -1.78
C ILE A 295 -15.34 1.16 -0.50
N ILE A 296 -14.85 1.73 0.60
CA ILE A 296 -14.71 1.02 1.88
C ILE A 296 -16.06 0.59 2.45
N ALA A 297 -17.10 1.43 2.33
CA ALA A 297 -18.44 1.09 2.78
C ALA A 297 -19.00 -0.11 2.00
N ILE A 298 -18.85 -0.13 0.68
CA ILE A 298 -19.31 -1.24 -0.15
C ILE A 298 -18.46 -2.50 0.08
N HIS A 299 -17.14 -2.34 0.24
CA HIS A 299 -16.24 -3.41 0.67
C HIS A 299 -16.75 -4.04 1.97
N ALA A 300 -17.07 -3.24 2.98
CA ALA A 300 -17.60 -3.71 4.26
C ALA A 300 -18.90 -4.52 4.07
N LEU A 301 -19.84 -3.98 3.30
CA LEU A 301 -21.11 -4.66 3.02
C LEU A 301 -20.89 -6.01 2.33
N VAL A 302 -19.97 -6.09 1.38
CA VAL A 302 -19.65 -7.34 0.69
C VAL A 302 -18.95 -8.33 1.63
N VAL A 303 -17.93 -7.89 2.35
CA VAL A 303 -17.15 -8.77 3.25
C VAL A 303 -18.01 -9.31 4.38
N TYR A 304 -18.70 -8.43 5.10
CA TYR A 304 -19.53 -8.83 6.24
C TYR A 304 -20.92 -9.34 5.82
N GLY A 305 -21.39 -9.04 4.61
CA GLY A 305 -22.64 -9.61 4.09
C GLY A 305 -22.43 -11.02 3.54
N ILE A 306 -21.56 -11.16 2.55
CA ILE A 306 -21.27 -12.45 1.92
C ILE A 306 -20.51 -13.37 2.88
N GLY A 307 -19.62 -12.83 3.72
CA GLY A 307 -18.88 -13.61 4.71
C GLY A 307 -19.81 -14.29 5.72
N TYR A 308 -20.89 -13.62 6.12
CA TYR A 308 -21.95 -14.18 6.95
C TYR A 308 -22.63 -15.36 6.26
N LEU A 309 -23.03 -15.18 4.99
CA LEU A 309 -23.68 -16.23 4.19
C LEU A 309 -22.74 -17.43 3.94
N ALA A 310 -21.45 -17.17 3.78
CA ALA A 310 -20.40 -18.17 3.62
C ALA A 310 -20.02 -18.86 4.96
N ARG A 311 -20.65 -18.48 6.08
CA ARG A 311 -20.41 -19.01 7.43
C ARG A 311 -18.95 -18.85 7.90
N LEU A 312 -18.28 -17.80 7.47
CA LEU A 312 -16.97 -17.41 7.99
C LEU A 312 -17.14 -16.72 9.35
N ASP A 313 -16.20 -16.91 10.27
CA ASP A 313 -16.23 -16.24 11.57
C ASP A 313 -15.82 -14.77 11.44
N LEU A 314 -16.35 -13.97 12.37
CA LEU A 314 -16.18 -12.52 12.35
C LEU A 314 -14.72 -12.06 12.55
N PRO A 315 -13.92 -12.66 13.47
CA PRO A 315 -12.49 -12.35 13.59
C PRO A 315 -11.72 -12.57 12.28
N THR A 316 -11.92 -13.70 11.61
CA THR A 316 -11.27 -14.02 10.33
C THR A 316 -11.61 -13.00 9.25
N LEU A 317 -12.90 -12.66 9.09
CA LEU A 317 -13.32 -11.63 8.13
C LEU A 317 -12.71 -10.26 8.44
N THR A 318 -12.67 -9.91 9.72
CA THR A 318 -12.16 -8.60 10.17
C THR A 318 -10.66 -8.47 9.92
N ILE A 319 -9.88 -9.51 10.25
CA ILE A 319 -8.44 -9.54 9.97
C ILE A 319 -8.15 -9.57 8.46
N ALA A 320 -8.90 -10.34 7.69
CA ALA A 320 -8.73 -10.38 6.23
C ALA A 320 -9.01 -9.03 5.58
N SER A 321 -10.11 -8.37 5.95
CA SER A 321 -10.44 -7.02 5.48
C SER A 321 -9.38 -6.00 5.87
N GLN A 322 -8.86 -6.06 7.10
CA GLN A 322 -7.80 -5.15 7.54
C GLN A 322 -6.48 -5.39 6.80
N ALA A 323 -6.13 -6.66 6.55
CA ALA A 323 -4.97 -7.01 5.75
C ALA A 323 -5.10 -6.55 4.28
N ALA A 324 -6.33 -6.52 3.73
CA ALA A 324 -6.58 -6.08 2.37
C ALA A 324 -6.46 -4.56 2.24
N ILE A 325 -7.16 -3.78 3.07
CA ILE A 325 -7.15 -2.31 3.02
C ILE A 325 -5.85 -1.73 3.57
N GLY A 326 -5.43 -2.16 4.76
CA GLY A 326 -4.31 -1.56 5.47
C GLY A 326 -3.02 -2.37 5.46
N GLY A 327 -2.98 -3.51 4.78
CA GLY A 327 -1.78 -4.34 4.69
C GLY A 327 -1.42 -5.11 5.98
N PRO A 328 -0.30 -5.86 5.95
CA PRO A 328 0.10 -6.79 7.02
C PRO A 328 0.39 -6.12 8.38
N GLY A 329 0.97 -4.92 8.39
CA GLY A 329 1.30 -4.21 9.63
C GLY A 329 0.05 -3.79 10.41
N SER A 330 -1.00 -3.37 9.71
CA SER A 330 -2.25 -2.97 10.34
C SER A 330 -3.11 -4.18 10.75
N ALA A 331 -3.03 -5.29 9.99
CA ALA A 331 -3.64 -6.57 10.40
C ALA A 331 -3.03 -7.11 11.70
N LEU A 332 -1.70 -7.01 11.86
CA LEU A 332 -1.02 -7.28 13.13
C LEU A 332 -1.58 -6.38 14.23
N ALA A 333 -1.65 -5.07 14.00
CA ALA A 333 -2.11 -4.12 15.00
C ALA A 333 -3.54 -4.43 15.49
N LEU A 334 -4.45 -4.73 14.57
CA LEU A 334 -5.82 -5.11 14.90
C LEU A 334 -5.89 -6.45 15.64
N GLY A 335 -5.16 -7.47 15.17
CA GLY A 335 -5.12 -8.78 15.82
C GLY A 335 -4.62 -8.70 17.26
N MET A 336 -3.59 -7.88 17.51
CA MET A 336 -3.10 -7.60 18.86
C MET A 336 -4.11 -6.84 19.72
N ALA A 337 -4.72 -5.78 19.18
CA ALA A 337 -5.70 -4.97 19.90
C ALA A 337 -6.92 -5.79 20.33
N MET A 338 -7.37 -6.71 19.47
CA MET A 338 -8.53 -7.58 19.71
C MET A 338 -8.17 -8.91 20.40
N LYS A 339 -6.88 -9.15 20.72
CA LYS A 339 -6.36 -10.38 21.33
C LYS A 339 -6.59 -11.65 20.50
N TRP A 340 -6.60 -11.53 19.17
CA TRP A 340 -6.68 -12.64 18.22
C TRP A 340 -5.28 -13.07 17.77
N ASN A 341 -4.42 -13.43 18.72
CA ASN A 341 -3.00 -13.68 18.48
C ASN A 341 -2.76 -14.82 17.46
N GLU A 342 -3.66 -15.81 17.39
CA GLU A 342 -3.66 -16.87 16.36
C GLU A 342 -3.81 -16.36 14.93
N LEU A 343 -4.52 -15.23 14.73
CA LEU A 343 -4.75 -14.64 13.41
C LEU A 343 -3.66 -13.64 13.00
N VAL A 344 -2.75 -13.25 13.90
CA VAL A 344 -1.71 -12.26 13.61
C VAL A 344 -0.78 -12.74 12.49
N THR A 345 -0.18 -13.93 12.65
CA THR A 345 0.74 -14.47 11.64
C THR A 345 0.01 -14.78 10.31
N PRO A 346 -1.14 -15.47 10.30
CA PRO A 346 -1.98 -15.61 9.11
C PRO A 346 -2.35 -14.28 8.42
N GLY A 347 -2.72 -13.25 9.19
CA GLY A 347 -3.09 -11.92 8.70
C GLY A 347 -1.95 -11.23 7.98
N ILE A 348 -0.74 -11.29 8.56
CA ILE A 348 0.48 -10.78 7.94
C ILE A 348 0.75 -11.51 6.62
N ILE A 349 0.59 -12.83 6.59
CA ILE A 349 0.83 -13.63 5.39
C ILE A 349 -0.12 -13.22 4.25
N VAL A 350 -1.42 -13.09 4.51
CA VAL A 350 -2.37 -12.68 3.46
C VAL A 350 -2.15 -11.23 3.01
N GLY A 351 -1.77 -10.33 3.92
CA GLY A 351 -1.40 -8.96 3.56
C GLY A 351 -0.16 -8.89 2.66
N ILE A 352 0.88 -9.68 2.98
CA ILE A 352 2.09 -9.80 2.15
C ILE A 352 1.79 -10.46 0.79
N PHE A 353 0.93 -11.47 0.77
CA PHE A 353 0.44 -12.06 -0.48
C PHE A 353 -0.24 -11.00 -1.34
N GLY A 354 -0.99 -10.10 -0.70
CA GLY A 354 -1.62 -8.94 -1.30
C GLY A 354 -0.71 -8.03 -2.12
N TYR A 355 0.51 -7.76 -1.67
CA TYR A 355 1.50 -7.01 -2.46
C TYR A 355 1.82 -7.67 -3.79
N GLY A 356 1.79 -9.00 -3.83
CA GLY A 356 2.08 -9.77 -5.03
C GLY A 356 0.96 -9.68 -6.07
N VAL A 357 -0.29 -9.73 -5.63
CA VAL A 357 -1.45 -9.84 -6.54
C VAL A 357 -2.14 -8.51 -6.83
N GLY A 358 -2.02 -7.53 -5.93
CA GLY A 358 -2.80 -6.29 -6.01
C GLY A 358 -2.49 -5.45 -7.24
N ASN A 359 -1.26 -5.46 -7.77
CA ASN A 359 -0.95 -4.77 -9.03
C ASN A 359 -1.77 -5.31 -10.20
N TYR A 360 -1.83 -6.64 -10.37
CA TYR A 360 -2.62 -7.27 -11.43
C TYR A 360 -4.10 -6.90 -11.33
N LEU A 361 -4.63 -6.94 -10.10
CA LEU A 361 -6.04 -6.72 -9.82
C LEU A 361 -6.42 -5.24 -9.93
N GLY A 362 -5.52 -4.33 -9.54
CA GLY A 362 -5.67 -2.90 -9.75
C GLY A 362 -5.72 -2.53 -11.24
N PHE A 363 -4.77 -3.02 -12.04
CA PHE A 363 -4.83 -2.79 -13.50
C PHE A 363 -6.04 -3.44 -14.15
N ALA A 364 -6.39 -4.67 -13.77
CA ALA A 364 -7.59 -5.33 -14.28
C ALA A 364 -8.86 -4.51 -13.98
N THR A 365 -8.97 -3.98 -12.76
CA THR A 365 -10.06 -3.08 -12.36
C THR A 365 -10.07 -1.82 -13.20
N ALA A 366 -8.92 -1.15 -13.34
CA ALA A 366 -8.78 0.08 -14.12
C ALA A 366 -9.28 -0.10 -15.56
N TYR A 367 -8.77 -1.13 -16.24
CA TYR A 367 -9.07 -1.35 -17.65
C TYR A 367 -10.48 -1.88 -17.90
N LEU A 368 -11.07 -2.61 -16.94
CA LEU A 368 -12.47 -2.99 -17.01
C LEU A 368 -13.37 -1.75 -16.87
N LEU A 369 -13.08 -0.87 -15.90
CA LEU A 369 -13.88 0.34 -15.70
C LEU A 369 -13.71 1.36 -16.82
N ARG A 370 -12.53 1.43 -17.45
CA ARG A 370 -12.31 2.26 -18.63
C ARG A 370 -13.23 1.91 -19.81
N GLN A 371 -13.75 0.68 -19.86
CA GLN A 371 -14.71 0.28 -20.88
C GLN A 371 -16.16 0.62 -20.50
N LEU A 372 -16.43 0.85 -19.21
CA LEU A 372 -17.76 1.10 -18.66
C LEU A 372 -18.05 2.59 -18.44
N LEU A 373 -17.01 3.42 -18.30
CA LEU A 373 -17.04 4.87 -18.19
C LEU A 373 -16.69 5.50 -19.54
#